data_AF-A0A946JWU8-F1
#
_entry.id   AF-A0A946JWU8-F1
#
_cell.length_a   1.000
_cell.length_b   1.000
_cell.length_c   1.000
_cell.angle_alpha   90.00
_cell.angle_beta   90.00
_cell.angle_gamma   90.00
#
_symmetry.space_group_name_H-M   'P 1'
#
loop_
_entity.id
_entity.type
_entity.pdbx_description
1 polymer ?
#
loop_
_entity_poly.entity_id
_entity_poly.type
_entity_poly.pdbx_seq_one_letter_code
_entity_poly.pdbx_strand_id
1 'polypeptide(L)'
;MKINKRLLYTCMIGFALNILYSQECPPADTLNVSAVQNNWNFPTENQWDRVEIMTWNLKEFPYSNSTVNNVQEAIADILPDIIAFQEINDGNAFVQLANSLPAYEFVSSGSGLALGARRDAVEILNQSTLFPSSGYEFAWRYPFKVELQWGCGLSSSTFSIIVVHLKAGGGTEDGNRRFASCEDLEGYVVSHPNDNIIILGDYNDEITDPESSNSLWPLVNSNSVAFATASIANIDYYDSYPSWPSFIDHIAVSEQLFDEMESSLIKTIRIDDYTGYTNFQNNFSDHRPVILSFSLDEIDVPTGLVINEIMQNPSAVSDTYGEWIEVTNIGDDVINLDGLILHEDGSESHTINVSGGLFLLPQEFMVLGINDDFAQNGGIIVDYKYSDFFLSNSWDEVIISHPSGIIIDQVSYDNGISFPDESGKSMVMDSPLNDNSLGENWTASSNQLPSGDYGTPGVTNSAEGCSMAGDGDVNTDGIVNILDLVSITQSILGGIEFSQSQLCSADRNYDLVINILDIVQIVSDILDN
;
A
#
# COMPACT_ATOMS: atom_id res chain seq x y z
N MET A 1 32.54 12.64 -34.24
CA MET A 1 32.07 13.09 -32.91
C MET A 1 30.71 13.75 -33.09
N LYS A 2 29.72 13.36 -32.28
CA LYS A 2 28.27 13.68 -32.30
C LYS A 2 27.39 12.76 -33.16
N ILE A 3 26.74 11.86 -32.42
CA ILE A 3 25.58 11.03 -32.75
C ILE A 3 24.37 11.94 -32.98
N ASN A 4 23.47 11.52 -33.88
CA ASN A 4 22.26 12.24 -34.26
C ASN A 4 21.06 11.27 -34.29
N LYS A 5 19.98 11.63 -33.57
CA LYS A 5 18.54 11.32 -33.72
C LYS A 5 18.07 9.85 -33.56
N ARG A 6 17.21 9.53 -32.57
CA ARG A 6 15.74 9.82 -32.38
C ARG A 6 14.81 9.10 -33.38
N LEU A 7 14.05 8.14 -32.84
CA LEU A 7 12.66 7.65 -33.07
C LEU A 7 12.64 6.16 -32.64
N LEU A 8 11.68 5.58 -31.92
CA LEU A 8 10.20 5.59 -32.03
C LEU A 8 9.56 5.42 -30.63
N TYR A 9 8.63 6.30 -30.22
CA TYR A 9 7.16 6.12 -30.19
C TYR A 9 6.60 5.24 -29.07
N THR A 10 6.38 5.91 -27.93
CA THR A 10 5.43 5.63 -26.86
C THR A 10 4.00 5.62 -27.43
N CYS A 11 3.20 4.61 -27.10
CA CYS A 11 1.75 4.67 -27.17
C CYS A 11 1.25 4.85 -25.72
N MET A 12 0.81 6.06 -25.39
CA MET A 12 0.00 6.31 -24.19
C MET A 12 -1.47 6.06 -24.56
N ILE A 13 -2.13 5.16 -23.85
CA ILE A 13 -3.55 5.24 -23.54
C ILE A 13 -3.66 5.03 -22.03
N GLY A 14 -4.21 6.02 -21.34
CA GLY A 14 -4.08 6.16 -19.89
C GLY A 14 -4.97 5.22 -19.10
N PHE A 15 -4.34 4.59 -18.12
CA PHE A 15 -4.77 4.57 -16.73
C PHE A 15 -3.56 4.99 -15.89
N ALA A 16 -3.76 5.88 -14.93
CA ALA A 16 -2.74 6.18 -13.94
C ALA A 16 -2.68 5.00 -12.97
N LEU A 17 -1.91 3.96 -13.31
CA LEU A 17 -1.47 2.99 -12.32
C LEU A 17 -0.43 3.71 -11.47
N ASN A 18 -0.81 4.05 -10.24
CA ASN A 18 0.14 4.50 -9.22
C ASN A 18 0.97 3.28 -8.81
N ILE A 19 2.02 3.01 -9.59
CA ILE A 19 3.06 2.07 -9.22
C ILE A 19 3.80 2.70 -8.03
N LEU A 20 3.39 2.36 -6.81
CA LEU A 20 4.13 2.65 -5.59
C LEU A 20 5.37 1.75 -5.58
N TYR A 21 6.45 2.21 -6.22
CA TYR A 21 7.77 1.80 -5.77
C TYR A 21 7.89 2.26 -4.32
N SER A 22 8.35 1.40 -3.40
CA SER A 22 8.66 1.81 -2.03
C SER A 22 9.54 3.07 -2.09
N GLN A 23 9.00 4.23 -1.70
CA GLN A 23 9.74 5.48 -1.72
C GLN A 23 10.83 5.40 -0.66
N GLU A 24 12.07 5.82 -0.93
CA GLU A 24 13.06 5.91 0.17
C GLU A 24 12.52 6.82 1.29
N CYS A 25 12.88 6.55 2.56
CA CYS A 25 12.64 7.45 3.69
C CYS A 25 13.96 8.00 4.22
N PRO A 26 14.27 9.30 4.08
CA PRO A 26 13.51 10.32 3.33
C PRO A 26 13.52 10.07 1.81
N PRO A 27 12.56 10.62 1.04
CA PRO A 27 12.53 10.50 -0.41
C PRO A 27 13.83 11.01 -1.04
N ALA A 28 14.36 10.29 -2.03
CA ALA A 28 15.60 10.69 -2.72
C ALA A 28 15.51 12.09 -3.38
N ASP A 29 14.29 12.54 -3.68
CA ASP A 29 13.94 13.84 -4.24
C ASP A 29 13.42 14.85 -3.19
N THR A 30 13.72 14.63 -1.90
CA THR A 30 13.43 15.55 -0.80
C THR A 30 13.67 17.01 -1.19
N LEU A 31 12.64 17.84 -1.02
CA LEU A 31 12.68 19.24 -1.43
C LEU A 31 13.25 20.09 -0.31
N ASN A 32 14.30 20.85 -0.60
CA ASN A 32 14.88 21.76 0.39
C ASN A 32 13.90 22.90 0.72
N VAL A 33 13.55 23.05 1.99
CA VAL A 33 12.74 24.14 2.51
C VAL A 33 13.65 25.14 3.20
N SER A 34 13.65 26.39 2.74
CA SER A 34 14.49 27.45 3.32
C SER A 34 13.66 28.67 3.67
N ALA A 35 13.88 29.21 4.86
CA ALA A 35 13.24 30.43 5.29
C ALA A 35 13.74 31.65 4.48
N VAL A 36 12.84 32.56 4.08
CA VAL A 36 13.16 33.81 3.37
C VAL A 36 13.83 34.84 4.27
N GLN A 37 13.72 34.63 5.58
CA GLN A 37 14.37 35.36 6.67
C GLN A 37 14.68 34.37 7.80
N ASN A 38 15.57 34.72 8.73
CA ASN A 38 16.01 33.83 9.82
C ASN A 38 16.20 34.64 11.10
N ASN A 39 15.10 35.19 11.60
CA ASN A 39 15.01 36.04 12.79
C ASN A 39 14.84 35.21 14.07
N TRP A 40 14.28 34.01 13.98
CA TRP A 40 14.00 33.07 15.05
C TRP A 40 14.58 31.69 14.71
N ASN A 41 14.58 30.79 15.68
CA ASN A 41 15.00 29.40 15.49
C ASN A 41 13.88 28.52 16.06
N PHE A 42 12.82 28.31 15.29
CA PHE A 42 11.77 27.39 15.73
C PHE A 42 12.29 25.95 15.60
N PRO A 43 11.92 25.04 16.53
CA PRO A 43 12.33 23.66 16.43
C PRO A 43 11.63 22.98 15.26
N THR A 44 12.37 22.16 14.52
CA THR A 44 11.79 21.25 13.54
C THR A 44 11.00 20.16 14.24
N GLU A 45 9.79 19.94 13.75
CA GLU A 45 8.86 18.93 14.28
C GLU A 45 8.78 17.70 13.38
N ASN A 46 9.23 17.82 12.13
CA ASN A 46 9.13 16.73 11.16
C ASN A 46 9.98 15.51 11.50
N GLN A 47 9.39 14.34 11.31
CA GLN A 47 10.05 13.05 11.41
C GLN A 47 9.65 12.22 10.19
N TRP A 48 10.62 11.67 9.46
CA TRP A 48 10.34 10.98 8.18
C TRP A 48 9.53 9.68 8.33
N ASP A 49 9.53 9.09 9.52
CA ASP A 49 8.77 7.89 9.88
C ASP A 49 7.39 8.22 10.49
N ARG A 50 6.94 9.47 10.40
CA ARG A 50 5.69 9.96 10.98
C ARG A 50 4.99 10.95 10.05
N VAL A 51 3.69 11.12 10.27
CA VAL A 51 2.86 12.12 9.61
C VAL A 51 2.71 13.33 10.53
N GLU A 52 3.18 14.50 10.11
CA GLU A 52 2.99 15.76 10.84
C GLU A 52 1.85 16.61 10.26
N ILE A 53 0.77 16.79 11.02
CA ILE A 53 -0.38 17.61 10.64
C ILE A 53 -0.56 18.76 11.62
N MET A 54 -0.54 19.99 11.10
CA MET A 54 -0.67 21.22 11.87
C MET A 54 -1.95 21.97 11.49
N THR A 55 -2.64 22.57 12.46
CA THR A 55 -3.71 23.57 12.22
C THR A 55 -3.30 24.92 12.77
N TRP A 56 -3.61 26.01 12.05
CA TRP A 56 -3.27 27.36 12.45
C TRP A 56 -4.25 28.42 11.92
N ASN A 57 -4.99 29.06 12.83
CA ASN A 57 -5.70 30.30 12.53
C ASN A 57 -4.69 31.45 12.42
N LEU A 58 -4.63 32.12 11.26
CA LEU A 58 -3.64 33.16 10.97
C LEU A 58 -4.13 34.60 11.23
N LYS A 59 -5.34 34.76 11.79
CA LYS A 59 -5.93 36.05 12.16
C LYS A 59 -5.94 37.08 11.03
N GLU A 60 -7.05 37.16 10.31
CA GLU A 60 -7.25 38.09 9.18
C GLU A 60 -6.03 38.15 8.23
N PHE A 61 -5.51 37.00 7.82
CA PHE A 61 -4.23 36.91 7.13
C PHE A 61 -4.19 37.73 5.82
N PRO A 62 -3.15 38.57 5.62
CA PRO A 62 -2.08 38.91 6.55
C PRO A 62 -2.50 40.02 7.52
N TYR A 63 -2.26 39.83 8.81
CA TYR A 63 -2.57 40.84 9.83
C TYR A 63 -1.67 42.09 9.73
N SER A 64 -0.42 41.94 9.30
CA SER A 64 0.54 43.03 9.13
C SER A 64 1.44 42.80 7.91
N ASN A 65 2.20 43.83 7.52
CA ASN A 65 3.14 43.75 6.39
C ASN A 65 4.25 42.70 6.58
N SER A 66 4.48 42.25 7.81
CA SER A 66 5.48 41.23 8.13
C SER A 66 4.90 39.81 8.21
N THR A 67 3.58 39.66 8.27
CA THR A 67 2.92 38.37 8.54
C THR A 67 3.32 37.29 7.54
N VAL A 68 3.37 37.60 6.24
CA VAL A 68 3.73 36.61 5.21
C VAL A 68 5.11 36.01 5.45
N ASN A 69 6.14 36.84 5.61
CA ASN A 69 7.51 36.35 5.79
C ASN A 69 7.71 35.67 7.16
N ASN A 70 7.02 36.15 8.18
CA ASN A 70 7.07 35.58 9.52
C ASN A 70 6.45 34.17 9.58
N VAL A 71 5.26 34.01 8.98
CA VAL A 71 4.60 32.70 8.85
C VAL A 71 5.42 31.77 7.96
N GLN A 72 6.00 32.28 6.88
CA GLN A 72 6.88 31.51 6.00
C GLN A 72 8.09 30.95 6.77
N GLU A 73 8.76 31.76 7.58
CA GLU A 73 9.89 31.33 8.40
C GLU A 73 9.47 30.26 9.41
N ALA A 74 8.34 30.46 10.10
CA ALA A 74 7.80 29.46 11.04
C ALA A 74 7.53 28.12 10.34
N ILE A 75 6.91 28.13 9.16
CA ILE A 75 6.65 26.91 8.38
C ILE A 75 7.95 26.23 7.94
N ALA A 76 8.93 27.02 7.47
CA ALA A 76 10.21 26.48 7.02
C ALA A 76 11.01 25.81 8.14
N ASP A 77 10.97 26.37 9.36
CA ASP A 77 11.66 25.82 10.52
C ASP A 77 10.94 24.62 11.14
N ILE A 78 9.61 24.73 11.36
CA ILE A 78 8.76 23.68 11.97
C ILE A 78 8.65 22.47 11.04
N LEU A 79 8.52 22.73 9.73
CA LEU A 79 8.53 21.75 8.64
C LEU A 79 7.41 20.67 8.66
N PRO A 80 6.15 20.95 9.04
CA PRO A 80 5.11 19.92 9.07
C PRO A 80 4.78 19.36 7.67
N ASP A 81 4.33 18.12 7.55
CA ASP A 81 3.92 17.57 6.25
C ASP A 81 2.66 18.28 5.72
N ILE A 82 1.69 18.55 6.61
CA ILE A 82 0.38 19.11 6.26
C ILE A 82 0.06 20.28 7.18
N ILE A 83 -0.51 21.35 6.61
CA ILE A 83 -0.91 22.55 7.35
C ILE A 83 -2.31 22.99 6.93
N ALA A 84 -3.25 22.99 7.86
CA ALA A 84 -4.58 23.55 7.70
C ALA A 84 -4.60 25.01 8.20
N PHE A 85 -5.11 25.92 7.37
CA PHE A 85 -5.17 27.35 7.69
C PHE A 85 -6.61 27.85 7.80
N GLN A 86 -6.81 28.76 8.75
CA GLN A 86 -8.03 29.55 8.88
C GLN A 86 -7.73 31.05 8.76
N GLU A 87 -8.76 31.83 8.45
CA GLU A 87 -8.71 33.30 8.30
C GLU A 87 -7.82 33.79 7.16
N ILE A 88 -7.83 33.11 6.02
CA ILE A 88 -7.19 33.60 4.80
C ILE A 88 -8.03 34.72 4.18
N ASN A 89 -7.77 35.97 4.57
CA ASN A 89 -8.55 37.13 4.14
C ASN A 89 -8.04 37.76 2.84
N ASP A 90 -6.75 37.69 2.54
CA ASP A 90 -6.16 38.16 1.28
C ASP A 90 -5.55 36.99 0.48
N GLY A 91 -6.25 36.56 -0.56
CA GLY A 91 -5.80 35.50 -1.45
C GLY A 91 -4.49 35.83 -2.20
N ASN A 92 -4.19 37.10 -2.48
CA ASN A 92 -2.93 37.47 -3.15
C ASN A 92 -1.74 37.30 -2.19
N ALA A 93 -1.90 37.67 -0.93
CA ALA A 93 -0.89 37.45 0.09
C ALA A 93 -0.68 35.95 0.36
N PHE A 94 -1.76 35.16 0.32
CA PHE A 94 -1.65 33.70 0.44
C PHE A 94 -0.89 33.08 -0.75
N VAL A 95 -1.14 33.55 -1.97
CA VAL A 95 -0.35 33.16 -3.15
C VAL A 95 1.12 33.59 -3.00
N GLN A 96 1.42 34.72 -2.36
CA GLN A 96 2.81 35.12 -2.07
C GLN A 96 3.48 34.15 -1.08
N LEU A 97 2.77 33.73 -0.02
CA LEU A 97 3.24 32.70 0.91
C LEU A 97 3.51 31.39 0.16
N ALA A 98 2.56 30.91 -0.64
CA ALA A 98 2.71 29.67 -1.41
C ALA A 98 3.92 29.72 -2.35
N ASN A 99 4.11 30.81 -3.09
CA ASN A 99 5.27 30.98 -3.98
C ASN A 99 6.61 31.02 -3.24
N SER A 100 6.62 31.36 -1.95
CA SER A 100 7.83 31.38 -1.11
C SER A 100 8.15 30.02 -0.47
N LEU A 101 7.26 29.04 -0.59
CA LEU A 101 7.42 27.66 -0.10
C LEU A 101 7.18 26.66 -1.24
N PRO A 102 8.05 26.63 -2.28
CA PRO A 102 7.84 25.80 -3.48
C PRO A 102 7.85 24.29 -3.21
N ALA A 103 8.35 23.87 -2.03
CA ALA A 103 8.30 22.50 -1.56
C ALA A 103 6.90 22.08 -1.06
N TYR A 104 5.98 23.03 -0.90
CA TYR A 104 4.61 22.78 -0.52
C TYR A 104 3.67 23.10 -1.69
N GLU A 105 2.63 22.29 -1.83
CA GLU A 105 1.48 22.58 -2.66
C GLU A 105 0.37 23.18 -1.79
N PHE A 106 -0.20 24.31 -2.22
CA PHE A 106 -1.24 25.00 -1.47
C PHE A 106 -2.55 25.01 -2.24
N VAL A 107 -3.63 24.70 -1.53
CA VAL A 107 -5.01 24.72 -2.03
C VAL A 107 -5.89 25.57 -1.11
N SER A 108 -6.94 26.19 -1.67
CA SER A 108 -7.83 27.07 -0.90
C SER A 108 -9.28 26.90 -1.30
N SER A 109 -10.16 26.95 -0.31
CA SER A 109 -11.61 27.02 -0.48
C SER A 109 -12.09 28.33 -1.14
N GLY A 110 -11.25 29.38 -1.14
CA GLY A 110 -11.67 30.75 -1.50
C GLY A 110 -12.58 31.43 -0.48
N SER A 111 -12.85 30.79 0.66
CA SER A 111 -13.75 31.26 1.72
C SER A 111 -13.07 31.42 3.08
N GLY A 112 -11.76 31.65 3.08
CA GLY A 112 -10.96 31.85 4.30
C GLY A 112 -10.31 30.60 4.88
N LEU A 113 -10.55 29.42 4.26
CA LEU A 113 -9.88 28.16 4.61
C LEU A 113 -8.91 27.74 3.51
N ALA A 114 -7.78 27.17 3.90
CA ALA A 114 -6.78 26.65 2.98
C ALA A 114 -5.99 25.49 3.60
N LEU A 115 -5.23 24.78 2.76
CA LEU A 115 -4.33 23.72 3.17
C LEU A 115 -3.02 23.81 2.39
N GLY A 116 -1.90 23.52 3.05
CA GLY A 116 -0.59 23.30 2.42
C GLY A 116 -0.12 21.86 2.69
N ALA A 117 0.47 21.21 1.70
CA ALA A 117 1.00 19.84 1.81
C ALA A 117 2.41 19.76 1.21
N ARG A 118 3.36 19.12 1.91
CA ARG A 118 4.76 19.00 1.49
C ARG A 118 4.88 17.96 0.36
N ARG A 119 5.36 18.39 -0.81
CA ARG A 119 5.22 17.66 -2.08
C ARG A 119 6.10 16.43 -2.23
N ASP A 120 7.11 16.29 -1.37
CA ASP A 120 8.00 15.12 -1.35
C ASP A 120 7.40 13.94 -0.57
N ALA A 121 6.49 14.19 0.38
CA ALA A 121 5.84 13.16 1.19
C ALA A 121 4.32 13.05 0.96
N VAL A 122 3.69 14.10 0.43
CA VAL A 122 2.22 14.20 0.33
C VAL A 122 1.77 14.64 -1.05
N GLU A 123 0.89 13.83 -1.64
CA GLU A 123 0.16 14.16 -2.87
C GLU A 123 -1.27 14.63 -2.54
N ILE A 124 -1.68 15.74 -3.16
CA ILE A 124 -3.08 16.18 -3.12
C ILE A 124 -3.85 15.51 -4.26
N LEU A 125 -4.74 14.59 -3.92
CA LEU A 125 -5.52 13.83 -4.90
C LEU A 125 -6.74 14.63 -5.40
N ASN A 126 -7.44 15.28 -4.48
CA ASN A 126 -8.69 16.00 -4.79
C ASN A 126 -9.04 17.02 -3.69
N GLN A 127 -9.93 17.96 -4.00
CA GLN A 127 -10.44 18.94 -3.05
C GLN A 127 -11.91 19.26 -3.31
N SER A 128 -12.67 19.51 -2.25
CA SER A 128 -14.08 19.86 -2.34
C SER A 128 -14.58 20.68 -1.14
N THR A 129 -15.74 21.31 -1.31
CA THR A 129 -16.45 21.97 -0.22
C THR A 129 -17.55 21.05 0.28
N LEU A 130 -17.58 20.79 1.59
CA LEU A 130 -18.66 20.05 2.24
C LEU A 130 -19.79 20.98 2.67
N PHE A 131 -21.00 20.41 2.73
CA PHE A 131 -22.21 21.09 3.21
C PHE A 131 -22.49 22.46 2.55
N PRO A 132 -22.47 22.59 1.20
CA PRO A 132 -22.66 23.88 0.53
C PRO A 132 -24.04 24.52 0.77
N SER A 133 -24.99 23.78 1.36
CA SER A 133 -26.31 24.27 1.78
C SER A 133 -26.37 24.73 3.24
N SER A 134 -25.40 24.38 4.09
CA SER A 134 -25.40 24.65 5.55
C SER A 134 -24.65 25.94 5.88
N GLY A 135 -24.87 26.99 5.07
CA GLY A 135 -24.11 28.24 5.20
C GLY A 135 -24.38 28.99 6.50
N TYR A 136 -25.58 28.87 7.06
CA TYR A 136 -25.89 29.50 8.34
C TYR A 136 -25.13 28.83 9.48
N GLU A 137 -25.14 27.50 9.54
CA GLU A 137 -24.47 26.69 10.55
C GLU A 137 -22.96 26.99 10.55
N PHE A 138 -22.32 26.88 9.40
CA PHE A 138 -20.87 27.10 9.23
C PHE A 138 -20.45 28.56 9.02
N ALA A 139 -21.35 29.53 9.25
CA ALA A 139 -21.06 30.96 9.10
C ALA A 139 -20.48 31.36 7.73
N TRP A 140 -20.93 30.68 6.68
CA TRP A 140 -20.47 30.83 5.29
C TRP A 140 -18.99 30.48 5.07
N ARG A 141 -18.37 29.79 6.03
CA ARG A 141 -17.03 29.21 5.97
C ARG A 141 -17.16 27.69 5.96
N TYR A 142 -17.66 27.18 4.84
CA TYR A 142 -17.97 25.77 4.67
C TYR A 142 -16.74 24.90 4.90
N PRO A 143 -16.87 23.72 5.54
CA PRO A 143 -15.74 22.81 5.73
C PRO A 143 -15.07 22.47 4.39
N PHE A 144 -13.75 22.59 4.38
CA PHE A 144 -12.94 22.39 3.19
C PHE A 144 -12.27 21.02 3.26
N LYS A 145 -12.74 20.09 2.42
CA LYS A 145 -12.22 18.72 2.35
C LYS A 145 -11.10 18.65 1.32
N VAL A 146 -9.97 18.08 1.70
CA VAL A 146 -8.84 17.75 0.83
C VAL A 146 -8.50 16.28 1.01
N GLU A 147 -8.45 15.55 -0.09
CA GLU A 147 -8.07 14.14 -0.14
C GLU A 147 -6.57 14.06 -0.45
N LEU A 148 -5.82 13.39 0.42
CA LEU A 148 -4.37 13.33 0.41
C LEU A 148 -3.89 11.89 0.36
N GLN A 149 -2.78 11.64 -0.32
CA GLN A 149 -1.96 10.44 -0.14
C GLN A 149 -0.68 10.84 0.56
N TRP A 150 -0.40 10.25 1.73
CA TRP A 150 0.92 10.32 2.35
C TRP A 150 1.64 9.00 2.11
N GLY A 151 2.95 9.06 1.87
CA GLY A 151 3.79 7.89 1.77
C GLY A 151 5.21 8.19 2.18
N CYS A 152 5.84 7.21 2.83
CA CYS A 152 7.27 7.15 3.04
C CYS A 152 7.65 5.69 3.28
N GLY A 153 8.59 5.13 2.52
CA GLY A 153 9.02 3.76 2.73
C GLY A 153 7.92 2.79 2.30
N LEU A 154 7.59 1.88 3.22
CA LEU A 154 6.44 0.99 3.10
C LEU A 154 5.22 1.49 3.88
N SER A 155 5.34 2.60 4.59
CA SER A 155 4.20 3.23 5.26
C SER A 155 3.49 4.16 4.28
N SER A 156 2.18 3.97 4.11
CA SER A 156 1.39 4.75 3.16
C SER A 156 -0.07 4.75 3.59
N SER A 157 -0.74 5.90 3.47
CA SER A 157 -2.16 6.01 3.79
C SER A 157 -2.82 7.16 3.04
N THR A 158 -4.09 6.97 2.68
CA THR A 158 -4.95 8.03 2.15
C THR A 158 -5.71 8.68 3.31
N PHE A 159 -5.78 10.01 3.32
CA PHE A 159 -6.52 10.79 4.32
C PHE A 159 -7.55 11.71 3.69
N SER A 160 -8.68 11.89 4.36
CA SER A 160 -9.63 12.98 4.14
C SER A 160 -9.44 14.06 5.21
N ILE A 161 -8.72 15.13 4.86
CA ILE A 161 -8.54 16.29 5.75
C ILE A 161 -9.71 17.25 5.58
N ILE A 162 -10.43 17.53 6.67
CA ILE A 162 -11.53 18.49 6.72
C ILE A 162 -11.11 19.70 7.55
N VAL A 163 -10.80 20.80 6.88
CA VAL A 163 -10.47 22.07 7.54
C VAL A 163 -11.75 22.79 7.95
N VAL A 164 -11.85 23.20 9.21
CA VAL A 164 -13.01 23.90 9.77
C VAL A 164 -12.66 25.26 10.38
N HIS A 165 -13.64 26.16 10.41
CA HIS A 165 -13.61 27.36 11.25
C HIS A 165 -15.04 27.64 11.73
N LEU A 166 -15.38 27.09 12.90
CA LEU A 166 -16.74 27.09 13.43
C LEU A 166 -17.16 28.48 13.95
N LYS A 167 -18.45 28.65 14.23
CA LYS A 167 -19.02 29.94 14.60
C LYS A 167 -18.37 30.50 15.88
N ALA A 168 -17.71 31.65 15.78
CA ALA A 168 -17.17 32.39 16.91
C ALA A 168 -18.25 33.04 17.79
N GLY A 169 -17.90 33.44 19.01
CA GLY A 169 -18.78 34.16 19.94
C GLY A 169 -19.35 33.30 21.06
N GLY A 170 -19.68 33.93 22.18
CA GLY A 170 -20.15 33.25 23.41
C GLY A 170 -21.67 33.30 23.63
N GLY A 171 -22.46 33.73 22.64
CA GLY A 171 -23.92 33.77 22.76
C GLY A 171 -24.55 32.40 22.57
N THR A 172 -25.78 32.22 23.06
CA THR A 172 -26.55 30.97 22.87
C THR A 172 -26.75 30.63 21.39
N GLU A 173 -26.97 31.62 20.53
CA GLU A 173 -27.09 31.40 19.08
C GLU A 173 -25.77 30.90 18.48
N ASP A 174 -24.63 31.42 18.95
CA ASP A 174 -23.30 31.01 18.49
C ASP A 174 -23.04 29.54 18.85
N GLY A 175 -23.31 29.17 20.10
CA GLY A 175 -23.19 27.79 20.58
C GLY A 175 -24.13 26.83 19.86
N ASN A 176 -25.39 27.21 19.61
CA ASN A 176 -26.33 26.38 18.85
C ASN A 176 -25.86 26.11 17.41
N ARG A 177 -25.18 27.09 16.79
CA ARG A 177 -24.62 26.92 15.44
C ARG A 177 -23.42 26.00 15.43
N ARG A 178 -22.53 26.10 16.43
CA ARG A 178 -21.44 25.13 16.61
C ARG A 178 -21.96 23.72 16.82
N PHE A 179 -23.00 23.55 17.65
CA PHE A 179 -23.66 22.25 17.86
C PHE A 179 -24.20 21.67 16.55
N ALA A 180 -24.96 22.45 15.77
CA ALA A 180 -25.48 21.99 14.49
C ALA A 180 -24.36 21.66 13.48
N SER A 181 -23.29 22.45 13.43
CA SER A 181 -22.10 22.13 12.63
C SER A 181 -21.44 20.81 13.05
N CYS A 182 -21.36 20.55 14.36
CA CYS A 182 -20.83 19.29 14.88
C CYS A 182 -21.75 18.10 14.59
N GLU A 183 -23.08 18.26 14.58
CA GLU A 183 -24.01 17.22 14.11
C GLU A 183 -23.80 16.89 12.63
N ASP A 184 -23.64 17.90 11.76
CA ASP A 184 -23.35 17.70 10.33
C ASP A 184 -22.01 16.97 10.12
N LEU A 185 -20.97 17.35 10.86
CA LEU A 185 -19.65 16.72 10.80
C LEU A 185 -19.65 15.28 11.31
N GLU A 186 -20.31 15.02 12.45
CA GLU A 186 -20.43 13.67 13.01
C GLU A 186 -21.20 12.74 12.06
N GLY A 187 -22.33 13.22 11.53
CA GLY A 187 -23.11 12.46 10.56
C GLY A 187 -22.32 12.14 9.29
N TYR A 188 -21.42 13.03 8.86
CA TYR A 188 -20.52 12.75 7.74
C TYR A 188 -19.51 11.65 8.07
N VAL A 189 -18.88 11.68 9.24
CA VAL A 189 -17.94 10.61 9.65
C VAL A 189 -18.67 9.27 9.74
N VAL A 190 -19.83 9.22 10.38
CA VAL A 190 -20.65 8.01 10.51
C VAL A 190 -21.08 7.45 9.15
N SER A 191 -21.32 8.30 8.15
CA SER A 191 -21.67 7.84 6.80
C SER A 191 -20.48 7.39 5.96
N HIS A 192 -19.24 7.52 6.44
CA HIS A 192 -18.00 7.13 5.76
C HIS A 192 -17.13 6.23 6.66
N PRO A 193 -17.61 5.04 7.07
CA PRO A 193 -16.96 4.19 8.08
C PRO A 193 -15.68 3.49 7.59
N ASN A 194 -15.23 3.75 6.36
CA ASN A 194 -14.00 3.19 5.80
C ASN A 194 -12.96 4.27 5.47
N ASP A 195 -13.29 5.55 5.69
CA ASP A 195 -12.43 6.66 5.32
C ASP A 195 -11.60 7.10 6.54
N ASN A 196 -10.30 7.30 6.34
CA ASN A 196 -9.44 7.93 7.36
C ASN A 196 -9.71 9.44 7.36
N ILE A 197 -10.57 9.92 8.27
CA ILE A 197 -11.00 11.32 8.32
C ILE A 197 -10.30 12.04 9.46
N ILE A 198 -9.73 13.22 9.17
CA ILE A 198 -9.14 14.12 10.16
C ILE A 198 -9.81 15.49 10.03
N ILE A 199 -10.47 15.94 11.09
CA ILE A 199 -11.16 17.23 11.16
C ILE A 199 -10.35 18.16 12.06
N LEU A 200 -9.82 19.23 11.49
CA LEU A 200 -8.95 20.15 12.21
C LEU A 200 -9.22 21.62 11.88
N GLY A 201 -8.98 22.48 12.84
CA GLY A 201 -9.27 23.90 12.68
C GLY A 201 -9.57 24.61 13.99
N ASP A 202 -10.12 25.81 13.85
CA ASP A 202 -10.61 26.61 14.95
C ASP A 202 -12.08 26.26 15.23
N TYR A 203 -12.32 25.56 16.32
CA TYR A 203 -13.66 25.14 16.76
C TYR A 203 -14.37 26.23 17.57
N ASN A 204 -13.67 27.29 17.96
CA ASN A 204 -14.20 28.40 18.76
C ASN A 204 -14.86 27.99 20.08
N ASP A 205 -14.52 26.81 20.61
CA ASP A 205 -15.00 26.32 21.90
C ASP A 205 -14.09 25.22 22.44
N GLU A 206 -14.21 24.92 23.73
CA GLU A 206 -13.41 23.90 24.41
C GLU A 206 -14.14 22.54 24.42
N ILE A 207 -13.42 21.45 24.18
CA ILE A 207 -13.97 20.08 24.30
C ILE A 207 -14.17 19.63 25.75
N THR A 208 -13.59 20.35 26.71
CA THR A 208 -13.54 20.01 28.15
C THR A 208 -14.78 20.49 28.92
N ASP A 209 -15.62 21.30 28.27
CA ASP A 209 -16.83 21.83 28.87
C ASP A 209 -17.84 20.72 29.23
N PRO A 210 -18.65 20.89 30.30
CA PRO A 210 -19.71 19.95 30.64
C PRO A 210 -20.73 19.78 29.51
N GLU A 211 -21.27 18.57 29.34
CA GLU A 211 -22.29 18.23 28.32
C GLU A 211 -23.40 19.28 28.17
N SER A 212 -23.91 19.83 29.28
CA SER A 212 -25.00 20.81 29.26
C SER A 212 -24.67 22.15 28.60
N SER A 213 -23.39 22.45 28.38
CA SER A 213 -22.89 23.70 27.80
C SER A 213 -21.90 23.51 26.66
N ASN A 214 -21.44 22.29 26.41
CA ASN A 214 -20.44 21.99 25.39
C ASN A 214 -21.08 22.03 23.99
N SER A 215 -20.76 23.06 23.21
CA SER A 215 -21.31 23.18 21.86
C SER A 215 -20.70 22.19 20.86
N LEU A 216 -19.61 21.50 21.22
CA LEU A 216 -18.94 20.48 20.42
C LEU A 216 -19.42 19.06 20.76
N TRP A 217 -20.41 18.94 21.65
CA TRP A 217 -20.87 17.66 22.20
C TRP A 217 -21.19 16.56 21.17
N PRO A 218 -21.77 16.84 19.99
CA PRO A 218 -22.01 15.80 18.99
C PRO A 218 -20.74 15.05 18.59
N LEU A 219 -19.60 15.75 18.47
CA LEU A 219 -18.31 15.13 18.20
C LEU A 219 -17.68 14.56 19.48
N VAL A 220 -17.78 15.25 20.61
CA VAL A 220 -17.17 14.82 21.89
C VAL A 220 -17.76 13.51 22.41
N ASN A 221 -19.04 13.25 22.15
CA ASN A 221 -19.75 12.06 22.60
C ASN A 221 -19.98 11.02 21.48
N SER A 222 -19.32 11.16 20.33
CA SER A 222 -19.40 10.16 19.25
C SER A 222 -18.52 8.95 19.57
N ASN A 223 -18.95 7.76 19.17
CA ASN A 223 -18.10 6.56 19.18
C ASN A 223 -17.21 6.48 17.93
N SER A 224 -17.54 7.23 16.88
CA SER A 224 -16.83 7.21 15.60
C SER A 224 -15.84 8.36 15.45
N VAL A 225 -15.76 9.27 16.44
CA VAL A 225 -14.85 10.42 16.45
C VAL A 225 -14.13 10.49 17.79
N ALA A 226 -12.82 10.75 17.76
CA ALA A 226 -12.02 11.07 18.94
C ALA A 226 -11.21 12.34 18.71
N PHE A 227 -11.04 13.15 19.76
CA PHE A 227 -10.16 14.31 19.71
C PHE A 227 -8.73 13.91 20.08
N ALA A 228 -7.82 13.93 19.09
CA ALA A 228 -6.39 13.73 19.32
C ALA A 228 -5.81 14.78 20.30
N THR A 229 -6.45 15.96 20.36
CA THR A 229 -6.11 17.06 21.28
C THR A 229 -6.61 16.88 22.71
N ALA A 230 -7.38 15.82 23.03
CA ALA A 230 -7.99 15.63 24.35
C ALA A 230 -6.97 15.62 25.51
N SER A 231 -5.79 15.07 25.29
CA SER A 231 -4.75 14.95 26.32
C SER A 231 -4.13 16.29 26.76
N ILE A 232 -4.26 17.34 25.93
CA ILE A 232 -3.68 18.68 26.18
C ILE A 232 -4.72 19.79 26.37
N ALA A 233 -6.00 19.52 26.07
CA ALA A 233 -7.05 20.54 26.01
C ALA A 233 -7.38 21.24 27.35
N ASN A 234 -7.08 20.62 28.50
CA ASN A 234 -7.37 21.20 29.84
C ASN A 234 -6.09 21.69 30.56
N ILE A 235 -5.12 22.20 29.81
CA ILE A 235 -3.81 22.58 30.35
C ILE A 235 -3.40 23.93 29.74
N ASP A 236 -3.42 25.00 30.54
CA ASP A 236 -3.13 26.40 30.14
C ASP A 236 -1.80 26.56 29.36
N TYR A 237 -0.81 25.69 29.61
CA TYR A 237 0.45 25.71 28.88
C TYR A 237 0.26 25.53 27.37
N TYR A 238 -0.77 24.77 26.97
CA TYR A 238 -1.09 24.43 25.60
C TYR A 238 -2.17 25.32 24.98
N ASP A 239 -2.70 26.33 25.69
CA ASP A 239 -3.73 27.22 25.14
C ASP A 239 -3.37 27.69 23.72
N SER A 240 -4.25 27.35 22.77
CA SER A 240 -4.11 27.74 21.37
C SER A 240 -4.50 29.21 21.18
N TYR A 241 -5.39 29.75 22.03
CA TYR A 241 -5.79 31.16 22.04
C TYR A 241 -5.36 31.87 23.34
N PRO A 242 -4.09 32.28 23.48
CA PRO A 242 -3.57 32.81 24.74
C PRO A 242 -4.09 34.20 25.14
N SER A 243 -4.74 34.95 24.24
CA SER A 243 -5.30 36.28 24.53
C SER A 243 -6.52 36.23 25.44
N TRP A 244 -7.31 35.18 25.28
CA TRP A 244 -8.34 34.75 26.22
C TRP A 244 -8.01 33.30 26.52
N PRO A 245 -7.15 33.01 27.53
CA PRO A 245 -6.57 31.69 27.75
C PRO A 245 -7.60 30.56 27.60
N SER A 246 -7.53 29.87 26.46
CA SER A 246 -8.41 28.77 26.08
C SER A 246 -7.75 27.91 25.01
N PHE A 247 -8.16 26.65 24.97
CA PHE A 247 -7.75 25.70 23.93
C PHE A 247 -8.93 25.46 22.99
N ILE A 248 -8.91 26.07 21.80
CA ILE A 248 -10.04 26.09 20.86
C ILE A 248 -9.67 25.63 19.44
N ASP A 249 -8.39 25.39 19.18
CA ASP A 249 -7.89 24.84 17.92
C ASP A 249 -7.68 23.33 18.09
N HIS A 250 -8.61 22.55 17.56
CA HIS A 250 -8.67 21.11 17.80
C HIS A 250 -8.34 20.29 16.55
N ILE A 251 -7.87 19.07 16.80
CA ILE A 251 -7.72 18.00 15.80
C ILE A 251 -8.54 16.82 16.31
N ALA A 252 -9.49 16.38 15.49
CA ALA A 252 -10.33 15.20 15.71
C ALA A 252 -10.11 14.20 14.57
N VAL A 253 -10.23 12.90 14.87
CA VAL A 253 -10.00 11.80 13.94
C VAL A 253 -11.17 10.83 13.95
N SER A 254 -11.39 10.11 12.86
CA SER A 254 -12.36 9.01 12.80
C SER A 254 -11.83 7.73 13.45
N GLU A 255 -12.74 6.78 13.71
CA GLU A 255 -12.47 5.47 14.33
C GLU A 255 -11.31 4.70 13.69
N GLN A 256 -11.13 4.85 12.37
CA GLN A 256 -10.10 4.17 11.59
C GLN A 256 -8.68 4.57 12.00
N LEU A 257 -8.53 5.71 12.68
CA LEU A 257 -7.24 6.25 13.12
C LEU A 257 -7.02 6.14 14.64
N PHE A 258 -7.88 5.42 15.36
CA PHE A 258 -7.82 5.39 16.83
C PHE A 258 -6.55 4.70 17.34
N ASP A 259 -6.09 3.64 16.67
CA ASP A 259 -4.90 2.89 17.07
C ASP A 259 -3.64 3.75 16.89
N GLU A 260 -3.54 4.52 15.80
CA GLU A 260 -2.45 5.47 15.57
C GLU A 260 -2.42 6.58 16.63
N MET A 261 -3.58 6.96 17.17
CA MET A 261 -3.65 7.98 18.21
C MET A 261 -3.08 7.52 19.55
N GLU A 262 -3.03 6.22 19.85
CA GLU A 262 -2.46 5.70 21.09
C GLU A 262 -0.97 6.03 21.25
N SER A 263 -0.25 6.10 20.13
CA SER A 263 1.19 6.43 20.09
C SER A 263 1.48 7.83 19.50
N SER A 264 0.44 8.62 19.25
CA SER A 264 0.58 9.96 18.70
C SER A 264 1.25 10.95 19.68
N LEU A 265 1.87 11.98 19.12
CA LEU A 265 2.40 13.13 19.83
C LEU A 265 1.57 14.35 19.44
N ILE A 266 1.03 15.06 20.42
CA ILE A 266 0.25 16.27 20.22
C ILE A 266 0.84 17.41 21.05
N LYS A 267 0.95 18.61 20.47
CA LYS A 267 1.31 19.83 21.21
C LYS A 267 0.89 21.11 20.50
N THR A 268 0.91 22.19 21.27
CA THR A 268 0.81 23.56 20.78
C THR A 268 2.20 24.12 20.53
N ILE A 269 2.45 24.65 19.34
CA ILE A 269 3.72 25.31 19.01
C ILE A 269 3.68 26.74 19.54
N ARG A 270 4.43 26.98 20.61
CA ARG A 270 4.49 28.27 21.30
C ARG A 270 5.45 29.24 20.60
N ILE A 271 5.09 29.69 19.40
CA ILE A 271 5.84 30.67 18.58
C ILE A 271 6.18 31.94 19.39
N ASP A 272 5.29 32.34 20.30
CA ASP A 272 5.46 33.50 21.17
C ASP A 272 6.58 33.36 22.22
N ASP A 273 7.01 32.14 22.55
CA ASP A 273 8.17 31.92 23.42
C ASP A 273 9.49 32.33 22.73
N TYR A 274 9.52 32.34 21.40
CA TYR A 274 10.67 32.73 20.58
C TYR A 274 10.59 34.18 20.10
N THR A 275 9.39 34.61 19.74
CA THR A 275 9.15 35.92 19.11
C THR A 275 8.85 37.02 20.13
N GLY A 276 8.40 36.63 21.32
CA GLY A 276 7.79 37.49 22.33
C GLY A 276 6.30 37.73 22.05
N TYR A 277 5.45 37.55 23.06
CA TYR A 277 4.00 37.64 22.97
C TYR A 277 3.44 38.86 22.21
N THR A 278 3.98 40.06 22.48
CA THR A 278 3.53 41.28 21.78
C THR A 278 3.90 41.27 20.29
N ASN A 279 5.06 40.72 19.93
CA ASN A 279 5.47 40.62 18.53
C ASN A 279 4.61 39.59 17.79
N PHE A 280 4.39 38.43 18.41
CA PHE A 280 3.51 37.38 17.91
C PHE A 280 2.12 37.93 17.54
N GLN A 281 1.42 38.53 18.51
CA GLN A 281 0.07 39.06 18.29
C GLN A 281 -0.04 40.14 17.22
N ASN A 282 1.04 40.88 16.97
CA ASN A 282 1.04 42.01 16.03
C ASN A 282 1.56 41.64 14.65
N ASN A 283 2.27 40.53 14.49
CA ASN A 283 2.99 40.20 13.26
C ASN A 283 2.89 38.71 12.84
N PHE A 284 2.18 37.88 13.57
CA PHE A 284 1.91 36.48 13.22
C PHE A 284 0.41 36.20 13.27
N SER A 285 -0.11 35.97 14.47
CA SER A 285 -1.51 35.64 14.78
C SER A 285 -1.74 35.84 16.28
N ASP A 286 -2.99 35.81 16.72
CA ASP A 286 -3.36 35.61 18.13
C ASP A 286 -3.68 34.15 18.48
N HIS A 287 -3.67 33.24 17.50
CA HIS A 287 -3.73 31.79 17.71
C HIS A 287 -2.36 31.14 17.49
N ARG A 288 -2.00 30.22 18.38
CA ARG A 288 -0.82 29.35 18.26
C ARG A 288 -1.18 28.12 17.42
N PRO A 289 -0.26 27.63 16.57
CA PRO A 289 -0.48 26.38 15.85
C PRO A 289 -0.57 25.19 16.80
N VAL A 290 -1.40 24.21 16.47
CA VAL A 290 -1.47 22.90 17.13
C VAL A 290 -1.03 21.84 16.14
N ILE A 291 -0.10 20.97 16.54
CA ILE A 291 0.48 19.93 15.68
C ILE A 291 0.27 18.55 16.29
N LEU A 292 -0.12 17.62 15.42
CA LEU A 292 -0.23 16.19 15.65
C LEU A 292 0.86 15.48 14.84
N SER A 293 1.55 14.53 15.47
CA SER A 293 2.54 13.64 14.83
C SER A 293 2.22 12.20 15.21
N PHE A 294 1.97 11.34 14.24
CA PHE A 294 1.65 9.92 14.46
C PHE A 294 2.35 9.05 13.43
N SER A 295 2.58 7.78 13.78
CA SER A 295 3.19 6.82 12.87
C SER A 295 2.09 6.02 12.18
N LEU A 296 2.35 5.61 10.94
CA LEU A 296 1.52 4.66 10.22
C LEU A 296 2.22 3.31 10.22
N ASP A 297 1.46 2.24 10.39
CA ASP A 297 2.00 0.89 10.25
C ASP A 297 2.56 0.69 8.83
N GLU A 298 3.71 0.02 8.76
CA GLU A 298 4.28 -0.39 7.48
C GLU A 298 3.36 -1.41 6.81
N ILE A 299 3.19 -1.29 5.50
CA ILE A 299 2.49 -2.31 4.73
C ILE A 299 3.35 -3.58 4.75
N ASP A 300 2.79 -4.66 5.30
CA ASP A 300 3.42 -5.98 5.26
C ASP A 300 3.33 -6.55 3.84
N VAL A 301 4.41 -6.36 3.07
CA VAL A 301 4.53 -6.90 1.71
C VAL A 301 5.32 -8.21 1.79
N PRO A 302 4.76 -9.34 1.31
CA PRO A 302 5.50 -10.59 1.31
C PRO A 302 6.74 -10.47 0.44
N THR A 303 7.89 -10.90 0.96
CA THR A 303 9.16 -10.94 0.23
C THR A 303 9.49 -12.37 -0.16
N GLY A 304 10.07 -12.57 -1.34
CA GLY A 304 10.49 -13.89 -1.83
C GLY A 304 9.41 -14.69 -2.55
N LEU A 305 8.23 -14.12 -2.85
CA LEU A 305 7.28 -14.74 -3.78
C LEU A 305 7.78 -14.54 -5.21
N VAL A 306 7.96 -15.63 -5.97
CA VAL A 306 8.47 -15.60 -7.35
C VAL A 306 7.57 -16.43 -8.26
N ILE A 307 7.17 -15.88 -9.42
CA ILE A 307 6.54 -16.59 -10.53
C ILE A 307 7.60 -17.50 -11.16
N ASN A 308 7.37 -18.81 -11.06
CA ASN A 308 8.37 -19.85 -11.32
C ASN A 308 8.07 -20.67 -12.59
N GLU A 309 6.80 -20.82 -12.97
CA GLU A 309 6.39 -21.55 -14.18
C GLU A 309 5.10 -20.96 -14.75
N ILE A 310 4.96 -20.93 -16.08
CA ILE A 310 3.79 -20.39 -16.78
C ILE A 310 3.38 -21.36 -17.89
N MET A 311 2.14 -21.86 -17.86
CA MET A 311 1.51 -22.58 -18.97
C MET A 311 0.51 -21.67 -19.67
N GLN A 312 0.99 -20.95 -20.69
CA GLN A 312 0.21 -19.99 -21.46
C GLN A 312 -0.49 -20.59 -22.69
N ASN A 313 -0.04 -21.74 -23.19
CA ASN A 313 -0.50 -22.31 -24.47
C ASN A 313 -0.60 -23.84 -24.41
N PRO A 314 -1.51 -24.42 -23.61
CA PRO A 314 -1.72 -25.86 -23.56
C PRO A 314 -2.18 -26.40 -24.92
N SER A 315 -1.79 -27.63 -25.27
CA SER A 315 -2.15 -28.25 -26.57
C SER A 315 -3.04 -29.47 -26.44
N ALA A 316 -2.97 -30.18 -25.32
CA ALA A 316 -3.77 -31.37 -25.04
C ALA A 316 -5.16 -31.04 -24.51
N VAL A 317 -5.30 -29.89 -23.83
CA VAL A 317 -6.56 -29.31 -23.38
C VAL A 317 -6.65 -27.85 -23.86
N SER A 318 -7.86 -27.30 -23.91
CA SER A 318 -8.03 -25.89 -24.31
C SER A 318 -7.58 -24.94 -23.21
N ASP A 319 -7.13 -23.75 -23.61
CA ASP A 319 -6.79 -22.57 -22.81
C ASP A 319 -7.74 -22.35 -21.62
N THR A 320 -9.06 -22.40 -21.85
CA THR A 320 -10.09 -22.23 -20.81
C THR A 320 -10.06 -23.27 -19.67
N TYR A 321 -9.25 -24.32 -19.80
CA TYR A 321 -9.09 -25.37 -18.80
C TYR A 321 -7.63 -25.63 -18.42
N GLY A 322 -6.67 -25.34 -19.29
CA GLY A 322 -5.27 -25.77 -19.13
C GLY A 322 -4.28 -24.66 -18.81
N GLU A 323 -4.71 -23.41 -18.70
CA GLU A 323 -3.83 -22.30 -18.30
C GLU A 323 -3.61 -22.27 -16.78
N TRP A 324 -2.37 -22.02 -16.41
CA TRP A 324 -1.95 -21.86 -15.02
C TRP A 324 -0.60 -21.15 -14.92
N ILE A 325 -0.35 -20.60 -13.74
CA ILE A 325 0.95 -20.12 -13.30
C ILE A 325 1.33 -20.84 -12.01
N GLU A 326 2.63 -20.95 -11.74
CA GLU A 326 3.15 -21.44 -10.48
C GLU A 326 3.99 -20.36 -9.81
N VAL A 327 3.82 -20.25 -8.50
CA VAL A 327 4.65 -19.40 -7.66
C VAL A 327 5.43 -20.24 -6.65
N THR A 328 6.60 -19.75 -6.24
CA THR A 328 7.42 -20.35 -5.19
C THR A 328 7.87 -19.31 -4.19
N ASN A 329 8.15 -19.75 -2.97
CA ASN A 329 8.66 -18.92 -1.90
C ASN A 329 10.16 -19.17 -1.71
N ILE A 330 10.99 -18.23 -2.17
CA ILE A 330 12.45 -18.25 -2.02
C ILE A 330 12.93 -17.62 -0.70
N GLY A 331 12.01 -17.07 0.10
CA GLY A 331 12.27 -16.46 1.40
C GLY A 331 12.28 -17.48 2.54
N ASP A 332 12.51 -16.98 3.76
CA ASP A 332 12.58 -17.79 4.98
C ASP A 332 11.26 -17.77 5.80
N ASP A 333 10.34 -16.86 5.49
CA ASP A 333 9.07 -16.68 6.19
C ASP A 333 7.90 -17.26 5.39
N VAL A 334 6.81 -17.64 6.09
CA VAL A 334 5.58 -18.12 5.44
C VAL A 334 4.86 -16.94 4.78
N ILE A 335 4.50 -17.09 3.51
CA ILE A 335 3.77 -16.07 2.75
C ILE A 335 2.28 -16.41 2.76
N ASN A 336 1.43 -15.45 3.12
CA ASN A 336 -0.01 -15.56 2.92
C ASN A 336 -0.40 -14.83 1.62
N LEU A 337 -0.95 -15.56 0.66
CA LEU A 337 -1.38 -15.04 -0.63
C LEU A 337 -2.81 -14.48 -0.58
N ASP A 338 -3.56 -14.69 0.51
CA ASP A 338 -4.90 -14.14 0.67
C ASP A 338 -4.88 -12.60 0.62
N GLY A 339 -5.73 -12.02 -0.23
CA GLY A 339 -5.78 -10.60 -0.53
C GLY A 339 -4.87 -10.15 -1.68
N LEU A 340 -3.85 -10.92 -2.07
CA LEU A 340 -3.00 -10.56 -3.21
C LEU A 340 -3.81 -10.55 -4.52
N ILE A 341 -3.36 -9.74 -5.47
CA ILE A 341 -4.05 -9.49 -6.73
C ILE A 341 -3.17 -10.01 -7.87
N LEU A 342 -3.70 -10.96 -8.63
CA LEU A 342 -3.15 -11.41 -9.91
C LEU A 342 -3.80 -10.59 -11.03
N HIS A 343 -3.02 -9.92 -11.88
CA HIS A 343 -3.54 -9.09 -12.95
C HIS A 343 -2.55 -8.91 -14.10
N GLU A 344 -3.02 -8.29 -15.19
CA GLU A 344 -2.21 -7.77 -16.30
C GLU A 344 -2.14 -6.23 -16.27
N ASP A 345 -1.43 -5.62 -17.22
CA ASP A 345 -1.31 -4.16 -17.35
C ASP A 345 -2.61 -3.50 -17.89
N GLY A 346 -3.61 -4.32 -18.24
CA GLY A 346 -4.93 -3.94 -18.72
C GLY A 346 -6.02 -3.93 -17.66
N SER A 347 -7.09 -4.69 -17.90
CA SER A 347 -8.31 -4.65 -17.06
C SER A 347 -8.67 -5.99 -16.41
N GLU A 348 -7.98 -7.06 -16.81
CA GLU A 348 -8.19 -8.40 -16.28
C GLU A 348 -7.48 -8.53 -14.93
N SER A 349 -8.21 -8.99 -13.92
CA SER A 349 -7.68 -9.08 -12.56
C SER A 349 -8.46 -10.08 -11.72
N HIS A 350 -7.75 -10.70 -10.78
CA HIS A 350 -8.25 -11.65 -9.83
C HIS A 350 -7.68 -11.38 -8.44
N THR A 351 -8.53 -11.11 -7.46
CA THR A 351 -8.10 -11.04 -6.06
C THR A 351 -8.21 -12.43 -5.42
N ILE A 352 -7.10 -12.92 -4.89
CA ILE A 352 -7.06 -14.17 -4.12
C ILE A 352 -7.88 -13.95 -2.83
N ASN A 353 -8.90 -14.77 -2.62
CA ASN A 353 -9.79 -14.65 -1.47
C ASN A 353 -10.10 -16.03 -0.87
N VAL A 354 -9.37 -16.39 0.18
CA VAL A 354 -9.47 -17.67 0.88
C VAL A 354 -9.72 -17.40 2.35
N SER A 355 -10.94 -17.67 2.81
CA SER A 355 -11.30 -17.54 4.22
C SER A 355 -10.41 -18.45 5.08
N GLY A 356 -9.55 -17.83 5.89
CA GLY A 356 -8.57 -18.54 6.73
C GLY A 356 -7.13 -18.48 6.22
N GLY A 357 -6.88 -17.83 5.08
CA GLY A 357 -5.55 -17.63 4.47
C GLY A 357 -5.20 -18.70 3.42
N LEU A 358 -4.29 -18.33 2.53
CA LEU A 358 -3.66 -19.21 1.54
C LEU A 358 -2.14 -19.16 1.76
N PHE A 359 -1.59 -20.16 2.44
CA PHE A 359 -0.21 -20.09 2.94
C PHE A 359 0.75 -20.86 2.04
N LEU A 360 1.88 -20.24 1.71
CA LEU A 360 3.00 -20.81 0.96
C LEU A 360 4.24 -20.84 1.87
N LEU A 361 4.69 -22.04 2.23
CA LEU A 361 5.86 -22.24 3.07
C LEU A 361 7.17 -21.98 2.29
N PRO A 362 8.29 -21.69 2.99
CA PRO A 362 9.60 -21.61 2.35
C PRO A 362 9.92 -22.84 1.49
N GLN A 363 10.38 -22.60 0.26
CA GLN A 363 10.74 -23.61 -0.77
C GLN A 363 9.56 -24.43 -1.32
N GLU A 364 8.31 -24.10 -0.95
CA GLU A 364 7.12 -24.73 -1.51
C GLU A 364 6.75 -24.11 -2.88
N PHE A 365 5.96 -24.83 -3.67
CA PHE A 365 5.39 -24.39 -4.93
C PHE A 365 3.87 -24.39 -4.81
N MET A 366 3.20 -23.44 -5.45
CA MET A 366 1.75 -23.36 -5.49
C MET A 366 1.27 -23.07 -6.90
N VAL A 367 0.40 -23.92 -7.40
CA VAL A 367 -0.17 -23.85 -8.75
C VAL A 367 -1.49 -23.09 -8.70
N LEU A 368 -1.52 -21.94 -9.37
CA LEU A 368 -2.72 -21.12 -9.56
C LEU A 368 -3.24 -21.38 -10.97
N GLY A 369 -4.47 -21.87 -11.14
CA GLY A 369 -4.99 -22.30 -12.44
C GLY A 369 -6.41 -21.83 -12.75
N ILE A 370 -6.76 -21.78 -14.04
CA ILE A 370 -8.12 -21.39 -14.47
C ILE A 370 -9.17 -22.49 -14.20
N ASN A 371 -8.74 -23.74 -14.05
CA ASN A 371 -9.61 -24.88 -13.74
C ASN A 371 -8.94 -25.91 -12.82
N ASP A 372 -9.63 -26.22 -11.71
CA ASP A 372 -9.24 -27.18 -10.69
C ASP A 372 -9.84 -28.59 -10.89
N ASP A 373 -10.69 -28.79 -11.91
CA ASP A 373 -11.17 -30.13 -12.26
C ASP A 373 -10.06 -30.93 -12.96
N PHE A 374 -9.43 -31.83 -12.20
CA PHE A 374 -8.37 -32.74 -12.63
C PHE A 374 -8.69 -33.50 -13.93
N ALA A 375 -9.96 -33.81 -14.20
CA ALA A 375 -10.35 -34.54 -15.40
C ALA A 375 -10.40 -33.64 -16.66
N GLN A 376 -10.40 -32.32 -16.49
CA GLN A 376 -10.55 -31.34 -17.56
C GLN A 376 -9.27 -30.51 -17.79
N ASN A 377 -8.48 -30.28 -16.75
CA ASN A 377 -7.30 -29.40 -16.77
C ASN A 377 -6.01 -30.08 -17.27
N GLY A 378 -6.11 -31.30 -17.80
CA GLY A 378 -4.96 -32.07 -18.25
C GLY A 378 -4.33 -32.97 -17.17
N GLY A 379 -5.01 -33.15 -16.03
CA GLY A 379 -4.56 -34.08 -14.99
C GLY A 379 -3.47 -33.49 -14.10
N ILE A 380 -3.54 -32.18 -13.84
CA ILE A 380 -2.66 -31.48 -12.89
C ILE A 380 -3.42 -31.15 -11.60
N ILE A 381 -2.69 -31.02 -10.51
CA ILE A 381 -3.22 -30.51 -9.24
C ILE A 381 -3.12 -28.98 -9.29
N VAL A 382 -4.24 -28.31 -9.05
CA VAL A 382 -4.31 -26.86 -8.92
C VAL A 382 -4.64 -26.56 -7.46
N ASP A 383 -3.78 -25.81 -6.79
CA ASP A 383 -3.91 -25.47 -5.38
C ASP A 383 -4.93 -24.35 -5.17
N TYR A 384 -5.00 -23.42 -6.12
CA TYR A 384 -5.96 -22.33 -6.11
C TYR A 384 -6.49 -22.01 -7.50
N LYS A 385 -7.80 -21.88 -7.61
CA LYS A 385 -8.47 -21.52 -8.86
C LYS A 385 -8.69 -20.02 -8.96
N TYR A 386 -8.09 -19.39 -9.98
CA TYR A 386 -8.40 -18.01 -10.33
C TYR A 386 -9.56 -17.90 -11.35
N SER A 387 -10.06 -16.69 -11.55
CA SER A 387 -11.06 -16.32 -12.56
C SER A 387 -10.82 -14.91 -13.07
N ASP A 388 -11.38 -14.57 -14.23
CA ASP A 388 -11.34 -13.21 -14.80
C ASP A 388 -9.92 -12.66 -15.10
N PHE A 389 -8.96 -13.57 -15.19
CA PHE A 389 -7.58 -13.41 -15.65
C PHE A 389 -7.30 -14.52 -16.67
N PHE A 390 -6.67 -14.19 -17.79
CA PHE A 390 -6.38 -15.12 -18.88
C PHE A 390 -4.94 -14.94 -19.35
N LEU A 391 -4.33 -15.99 -19.91
CA LEU A 391 -2.99 -15.91 -20.48
C LEU A 391 -3.06 -15.86 -22.00
N SER A 392 -2.48 -14.82 -22.60
CA SER A 392 -2.35 -14.72 -24.04
C SER A 392 -1.28 -15.68 -24.54
N ASN A 393 -1.60 -16.44 -25.59
CA ASN A 393 -0.69 -17.34 -26.31
C ASN A 393 0.50 -16.65 -27.02
N SER A 394 0.75 -15.35 -26.81
CA SER A 394 1.83 -14.63 -27.51
C SER A 394 2.52 -13.62 -26.59
N TRP A 395 1.97 -12.41 -26.45
CA TRP A 395 2.49 -11.41 -25.52
C TRP A 395 1.50 -11.25 -24.39
N ASP A 396 2.02 -11.20 -23.17
CA ASP A 396 1.24 -10.89 -21.97
C ASP A 396 2.12 -10.48 -20.79
N GLU A 397 1.46 -10.01 -19.74
CA GLU A 397 2.04 -9.67 -18.46
C GLU A 397 1.33 -10.41 -17.32
N VAL A 398 2.08 -11.19 -16.55
CA VAL A 398 1.62 -11.80 -15.30
C VAL A 398 2.14 -10.95 -14.15
N ILE A 399 1.27 -10.26 -13.42
CA ILE A 399 1.65 -9.38 -12.31
C ILE A 399 0.95 -9.84 -11.04
N ILE A 400 1.72 -10.02 -9.96
CA ILE A 400 1.19 -10.24 -8.61
C ILE A 400 1.46 -8.98 -7.79
N SER A 401 0.41 -8.37 -7.26
CA SER A 401 0.50 -7.16 -6.44
C SER A 401 -0.20 -7.29 -5.10
N HIS A 402 0.30 -6.55 -4.12
CA HIS A 402 -0.36 -6.34 -2.85
C HIS A 402 -1.55 -5.37 -3.05
N PRO A 403 -2.65 -5.45 -2.25
CA PRO A 403 -3.77 -4.50 -2.30
C PRO A 403 -3.41 -3.01 -2.24
N SER A 404 -2.22 -2.67 -1.73
CA SER A 404 -1.69 -1.32 -1.73
C SER A 404 -1.22 -0.81 -3.10
N GLY A 405 -1.17 -1.68 -4.12
CA GLY A 405 -0.64 -1.39 -5.46
C GLY A 405 0.86 -1.66 -5.62
N ILE A 406 1.53 -2.17 -4.59
CA ILE A 406 2.95 -2.60 -4.69
C ILE A 406 3.03 -3.91 -5.48
N ILE A 407 3.80 -3.92 -6.57
CA ILE A 407 4.09 -5.14 -7.32
C ILE A 407 5.06 -5.99 -6.50
N ILE A 408 4.64 -7.23 -6.23
CA ILE A 408 5.45 -8.23 -5.53
C ILE A 408 6.37 -8.92 -6.53
N ASP A 409 5.80 -9.36 -7.65
CA ASP A 409 6.55 -9.95 -8.75
C ASP A 409 5.81 -9.79 -10.09
N GLN A 410 6.57 -9.80 -11.20
CA GLN A 410 6.00 -9.73 -12.54
C GLN A 410 6.83 -10.44 -13.61
N VAL A 411 6.15 -10.98 -14.62
CA VAL A 411 6.78 -11.54 -15.83
C VAL A 411 6.06 -10.99 -17.06
N SER A 412 6.80 -10.36 -17.96
CA SER A 412 6.30 -9.89 -19.26
C SER A 412 6.90 -10.74 -20.37
N TYR A 413 6.15 -11.75 -20.83
CA TYR A 413 6.64 -12.69 -21.84
C TYR A 413 6.30 -12.25 -23.26
N ASP A 414 7.03 -12.79 -24.23
CA ASP A 414 6.86 -12.49 -25.65
C ASP A 414 6.63 -13.73 -26.50
N ASN A 415 6.38 -13.51 -27.78
CA ASN A 415 6.01 -14.54 -28.75
C ASN A 415 7.19 -15.39 -29.26
N GLY A 416 8.11 -15.79 -28.38
CA GLY A 416 9.26 -16.62 -28.76
C GLY A 416 10.52 -15.84 -29.16
N ILE A 417 10.56 -14.52 -28.95
CA ILE A 417 11.74 -13.70 -29.27
C ILE A 417 12.78 -13.83 -28.17
N SER A 418 12.35 -13.70 -26.91
CA SER A 418 13.20 -13.84 -25.73
C SER A 418 12.68 -14.88 -24.75
N PHE A 419 11.36 -15.09 -24.65
CA PHE A 419 10.76 -16.11 -23.80
C PHE A 419 10.38 -17.36 -24.61
N PRO A 420 10.31 -18.57 -24.03
CA PRO A 420 9.85 -19.76 -24.74
C PRO A 420 8.36 -19.69 -25.12
N ASP A 421 8.02 -20.02 -26.37
CA ASP A 421 6.63 -19.96 -26.89
C ASP A 421 6.27 -21.24 -27.67
N GLU A 422 6.52 -22.40 -27.06
CA GLU A 422 6.20 -23.71 -27.65
C GLU A 422 4.83 -24.19 -27.18
N SER A 423 3.86 -24.31 -28.10
CA SER A 423 2.53 -24.86 -27.78
C SER A 423 2.62 -26.26 -27.17
N GLY A 424 1.86 -26.46 -26.10
CA GLY A 424 1.82 -27.66 -25.27
C GLY A 424 2.94 -27.74 -24.23
N LYS A 425 3.74 -26.69 -24.04
CA LYS A 425 4.82 -26.66 -23.05
C LYS A 425 4.75 -25.39 -22.22
N SER A 426 4.88 -25.54 -20.92
CA SER A 426 5.11 -24.40 -20.03
C SER A 426 6.50 -23.79 -20.23
N MET A 427 6.59 -22.51 -19.93
CA MET A 427 7.85 -21.81 -19.64
C MET A 427 8.24 -22.10 -18.19
N VAL A 428 9.38 -22.74 -17.98
CA VAL A 428 9.94 -23.01 -16.65
C VAL A 428 11.15 -22.13 -16.40
N MET A 429 11.23 -21.56 -15.19
CA MET A 429 12.39 -20.82 -14.73
C MET A 429 13.54 -21.80 -14.43
N ASP A 430 14.74 -21.53 -14.96
CA ASP A 430 15.93 -22.39 -14.77
C ASP A 430 16.36 -22.47 -13.29
N SER A 431 16.11 -21.41 -12.54
CA SER A 431 16.37 -21.33 -11.10
C SER A 431 15.48 -20.22 -10.51
N PRO A 432 14.75 -20.48 -9.40
CA PRO A 432 13.93 -19.49 -8.71
C PRO A 432 14.69 -18.23 -8.22
N LEU A 433 16.02 -18.31 -8.14
CA LEU A 433 16.89 -17.20 -7.72
C LEU A 433 17.37 -16.31 -8.88
N ASN A 434 17.09 -16.70 -10.13
CA ASN A 434 17.46 -15.90 -11.30
C ASN A 434 16.44 -14.76 -11.52
N ASP A 435 16.83 -13.76 -12.29
CA ASP A 435 15.95 -12.64 -12.67
C ASP A 435 14.89 -13.12 -13.67
N ASN A 436 13.64 -13.21 -13.22
CA ASN A 436 12.51 -13.70 -14.02
C ASN A 436 12.04 -12.72 -15.09
N SER A 437 12.53 -11.48 -15.08
CA SER A 437 12.28 -10.50 -16.15
C SER A 437 13.11 -10.75 -17.42
N LEU A 438 14.09 -11.66 -17.35
CA LEU A 438 14.99 -11.98 -18.45
C LEU A 438 14.64 -13.34 -19.05
N GLY A 439 14.11 -13.35 -20.28
CA GLY A 439 13.76 -14.57 -21.02
C GLY A 439 14.90 -15.60 -21.17
N GLU A 440 16.17 -15.19 -21.05
CA GLU A 440 17.32 -16.12 -21.06
C GLU A 440 17.39 -17.07 -19.85
N ASN A 441 16.65 -16.78 -18.79
CA ASN A 441 16.52 -17.63 -17.60
C ASN A 441 15.31 -18.57 -17.68
N TRP A 442 14.57 -18.56 -18.79
CA TRP A 442 13.39 -19.38 -19.02
C TRP A 442 13.65 -20.42 -20.10
N THR A 443 13.19 -21.64 -19.87
CA THR A 443 13.30 -22.75 -20.82
C THR A 443 11.92 -23.38 -21.04
N ALA A 444 11.65 -23.92 -22.23
CA ALA A 444 10.43 -24.70 -22.44
C ALA A 444 10.55 -26.06 -21.73
N SER A 445 9.53 -26.45 -20.96
CA SER A 445 9.57 -27.71 -20.22
C SER A 445 9.72 -28.93 -21.14
N SER A 446 10.50 -29.92 -20.69
CA SER A 446 10.65 -31.21 -21.36
C SER A 446 9.97 -32.35 -20.58
N ASN A 447 9.36 -32.05 -19.44
CA ASN A 447 8.70 -33.04 -18.59
C ASN A 447 7.26 -33.28 -19.07
N GLN A 448 6.95 -34.47 -19.59
CA GLN A 448 5.63 -34.77 -20.12
C GLN A 448 4.61 -35.01 -19.00
N LEU A 449 3.49 -34.31 -19.06
CA LEU A 449 2.33 -34.44 -18.18
C LEU A 449 1.41 -35.59 -18.61
N PRO A 450 0.49 -36.06 -17.74
CA PRO A 450 -0.47 -37.11 -18.08
C PRO A 450 -1.35 -36.81 -19.30
N SER A 451 -1.61 -35.53 -19.58
CA SER A 451 -2.35 -35.09 -20.77
C SER A 451 -1.59 -35.26 -22.09
N GLY A 452 -0.25 -35.29 -22.03
CA GLY A 452 0.65 -35.23 -23.18
C GLY A 452 1.27 -33.85 -23.43
N ASP A 453 0.80 -32.79 -22.76
CA ASP A 453 1.50 -31.49 -22.65
C ASP A 453 2.75 -31.63 -21.75
N TYR A 454 3.53 -30.57 -21.55
CA TYR A 454 4.77 -30.57 -20.79
C TYR A 454 4.81 -29.47 -19.73
N GLY A 455 5.22 -29.82 -18.52
CA GLY A 455 5.35 -28.90 -17.39
C GLY A 455 5.78 -29.60 -16.10
N THR A 456 6.04 -28.83 -15.05
CA THR A 456 6.48 -29.29 -13.72
C THR A 456 5.59 -28.77 -12.56
N PRO A 457 4.25 -28.75 -12.69
CA PRO A 457 3.38 -28.16 -11.67
C PRO A 457 3.53 -28.86 -10.31
N GLY A 458 3.72 -28.06 -9.27
CA GLY A 458 3.83 -28.43 -7.88
C GLY A 458 5.20 -28.98 -7.47
N VAL A 459 6.20 -28.95 -8.35
CA VAL A 459 7.54 -29.51 -8.09
C VAL A 459 8.64 -28.63 -8.68
N THR A 460 9.89 -28.90 -8.29
CA THR A 460 11.04 -28.15 -8.82
C THR A 460 11.15 -28.27 -10.34
N ASN A 461 11.27 -27.12 -11.02
CA ASN A 461 11.53 -27.06 -12.45
C ASN A 461 12.73 -27.91 -12.86
N SER A 462 12.52 -28.77 -13.85
CA SER A 462 13.58 -29.56 -14.46
C SER A 462 13.49 -29.42 -15.98
N ALA A 463 14.51 -28.80 -16.59
CA ALA A 463 14.66 -28.75 -18.06
C ALA A 463 14.90 -30.14 -18.67
N GLU A 464 15.22 -31.13 -17.84
CA GLU A 464 15.30 -32.55 -18.19
C GLU A 464 14.30 -33.31 -17.31
N GLY A 465 13.17 -33.77 -17.87
CA GLY A 465 12.38 -34.83 -17.23
C GLY A 465 13.25 -36.07 -16.97
N CYS A 466 12.71 -37.13 -16.34
CA CYS A 466 13.43 -38.40 -16.28
C CYS A 466 13.89 -38.75 -17.71
N SER A 467 15.18 -38.77 -17.99
CA SER A 467 15.69 -38.80 -19.38
C SER A 467 15.75 -40.21 -19.96
N MET A 468 15.46 -41.20 -19.11
CA MET A 468 15.48 -42.63 -19.37
C MET A 468 14.85 -43.39 -18.20
N ALA A 469 14.62 -44.69 -18.39
CA ALA A 469 14.26 -45.60 -17.31
C ALA A 469 15.25 -45.48 -16.13
N GLY A 470 14.71 -45.38 -14.91
CA GLY A 470 15.45 -45.31 -13.67
C GLY A 470 16.40 -46.47 -13.46
N ASP A 471 17.43 -46.30 -12.66
CA ASP A 471 18.38 -47.37 -12.35
C ASP A 471 17.90 -48.33 -11.24
N GLY A 472 16.81 -48.00 -10.54
CA GLY A 472 16.26 -48.77 -9.43
C GLY A 472 16.94 -48.51 -8.08
N ASP A 473 17.94 -47.63 -8.01
CA ASP A 473 18.69 -47.29 -6.80
C ASP A 473 18.14 -45.99 -6.17
N VAL A 474 16.98 -46.11 -5.52
CA VAL A 474 16.29 -44.95 -4.92
C VAL A 474 16.94 -44.44 -3.65
N ASN A 475 17.84 -45.22 -3.04
CA ASN A 475 18.56 -44.81 -1.83
C ASN A 475 19.97 -44.28 -2.11
N THR A 476 20.43 -44.37 -3.36
CA THR A 476 21.69 -43.83 -3.89
C THR A 476 22.96 -44.42 -3.25
N ASP A 477 22.90 -45.66 -2.77
CA ASP A 477 24.06 -46.36 -2.22
C ASP A 477 24.94 -47.04 -3.29
N GLY A 478 24.53 -46.95 -4.55
CA GLY A 478 25.19 -47.54 -5.71
C GLY A 478 24.88 -49.02 -5.91
N ILE A 479 23.90 -49.58 -5.18
CA ILE A 479 23.55 -51.00 -5.22
C ILE A 479 22.03 -51.17 -5.17
N VAL A 480 21.43 -51.56 -6.30
CA VAL A 480 20.02 -51.96 -6.36
C VAL A 480 19.79 -53.22 -5.52
N ASN A 481 19.06 -53.10 -4.41
CA ASN A 481 18.81 -54.20 -3.49
C ASN A 481 17.43 -54.10 -2.80
N ILE A 482 17.18 -54.96 -1.81
CA ILE A 482 15.89 -55.03 -1.12
C ILE A 482 15.53 -53.72 -0.39
N LEU A 483 16.52 -52.90 -0.01
CA LEU A 483 16.29 -51.61 0.63
C LEU A 483 15.65 -50.59 -0.33
N ASP A 484 16.01 -50.63 -1.62
CA ASP A 484 15.37 -49.81 -2.65
C ASP A 484 13.92 -50.22 -2.85
N LEU A 485 13.68 -51.53 -2.94
CA LEU A 485 12.33 -52.07 -3.10
C LEU A 485 11.42 -51.76 -1.92
N VAL A 486 11.96 -51.82 -0.69
CA VAL A 486 11.22 -51.43 0.52
C VAL A 486 10.86 -49.94 0.47
N SER A 487 11.78 -49.10 0.01
CA SER A 487 11.54 -47.65 -0.12
C SER A 487 10.47 -47.39 -1.19
N ILE A 488 10.55 -48.03 -2.36
CA ILE A 488 9.56 -47.88 -3.44
C ILE A 488 8.18 -48.37 -3.00
N THR A 489 8.12 -49.51 -2.31
CA THR A 489 6.83 -50.01 -1.78
C THR A 489 6.26 -49.11 -0.69
N GLN A 490 7.10 -48.49 0.15
CA GLN A 490 6.63 -47.49 1.11
C GLN A 490 6.11 -46.24 0.40
N SER A 491 6.77 -45.80 -0.68
CA SER A 491 6.32 -44.68 -1.50
C SER A 491 4.96 -44.96 -2.16
N ILE A 492 4.78 -46.12 -2.79
CA ILE A 492 3.50 -46.55 -3.38
C ILE A 492 2.38 -46.65 -2.32
N LEU A 493 2.72 -47.03 -1.09
CA LEU A 493 1.76 -47.15 0.01
C LEU A 493 1.52 -45.82 0.75
N GLY A 494 2.11 -44.70 0.30
CA GLY A 494 1.99 -43.37 0.90
C GLY A 494 2.69 -43.24 2.26
N GLY A 495 3.69 -44.08 2.53
CA GLY A 495 4.46 -44.10 3.77
C GLY A 495 5.69 -43.18 3.76
N ILE A 496 6.19 -42.82 2.58
CA ILE A 496 7.28 -41.87 2.36
C ILE A 496 7.06 -41.15 1.03
N GLU A 497 7.49 -39.90 0.92
CA GLU A 497 7.50 -39.16 -0.35
C GLU A 497 8.91 -39.20 -0.96
N PHE A 498 8.97 -39.32 -2.28
CA PHE A 498 10.21 -39.38 -3.04
C PHE A 498 10.55 -38.02 -3.65
N SER A 499 11.83 -37.68 -3.70
CA SER A 499 12.31 -36.60 -4.56
C SER A 499 12.17 -36.98 -6.04
N GLN A 500 12.22 -36.01 -6.95
CA GLN A 500 12.15 -36.28 -8.38
C GLN A 500 13.25 -37.25 -8.87
N SER A 501 14.47 -37.14 -8.34
CA SER A 501 15.55 -38.10 -8.66
C SER A 501 15.21 -39.53 -8.21
N GLN A 502 14.52 -39.68 -7.08
CA GLN A 502 14.07 -40.98 -6.57
C GLN A 502 12.85 -41.50 -7.32
N LEU A 503 11.93 -40.63 -7.74
CA LEU A 503 10.85 -41.00 -8.66
C LEU A 503 11.43 -41.46 -10.00
N CYS A 504 12.36 -40.71 -10.59
CA CYS A 504 13.05 -41.13 -11.81
C CYS A 504 13.81 -42.44 -11.61
N SER A 505 14.48 -42.66 -10.48
CA SER A 505 15.19 -43.91 -10.19
C SER A 505 14.24 -45.09 -9.96
N ALA A 506 13.05 -44.83 -9.40
CA ALA A 506 12.02 -45.83 -9.14
C ALA A 506 11.25 -46.25 -10.40
N ASP A 507 11.11 -45.36 -11.40
CA ASP A 507 10.39 -45.60 -12.66
C ASP A 507 11.24 -46.46 -13.61
N ARG A 508 11.14 -47.79 -13.47
CA ARG A 508 11.93 -48.72 -14.29
C ARG A 508 11.36 -48.91 -15.68
N ASN A 509 10.05 -48.80 -15.83
CA ASN A 509 9.40 -49.03 -17.12
C ASN A 509 9.28 -47.74 -17.96
N TYR A 510 9.65 -46.60 -17.39
CA TYR A 510 9.65 -45.28 -18.00
C TYR A 510 8.25 -44.83 -18.45
N ASP A 511 7.23 -45.17 -17.65
CA ASP A 511 5.85 -44.75 -17.88
C ASP A 511 5.41 -43.62 -16.95
N LEU A 512 6.33 -43.08 -16.16
CA LEU A 512 6.15 -41.98 -15.18
C LEU A 512 5.21 -42.34 -14.03
N VAL A 513 4.82 -43.61 -13.87
CA VAL A 513 3.92 -44.08 -12.81
C VAL A 513 4.60 -45.15 -11.98
N ILE A 514 5.00 -44.79 -10.76
CA ILE A 514 5.60 -45.77 -9.83
C ILE A 514 4.55 -46.77 -9.36
N ASN A 515 4.64 -48.01 -9.82
CA ASN A 515 3.69 -49.05 -9.51
C ASN A 515 4.33 -50.46 -9.42
N ILE A 516 3.49 -51.48 -9.38
CA ILE A 516 3.94 -52.87 -9.27
C ILE A 516 4.78 -53.33 -10.48
N LEU A 517 4.60 -52.73 -11.65
CA LEU A 517 5.36 -53.05 -12.84
C LEU A 517 6.83 -52.65 -12.70
N ASP A 518 7.11 -51.53 -12.03
CA ASP A 518 8.48 -51.10 -11.72
C ASP A 518 9.13 -52.04 -10.72
N ILE A 519 8.40 -52.37 -9.66
CA ILE A 519 8.85 -53.34 -8.65
C ILE A 519 9.23 -54.67 -9.31
N VAL A 520 8.42 -55.18 -10.24
CA VAL A 520 8.71 -56.45 -10.93
C VAL A 520 10.02 -56.38 -11.71
N GLN A 521 10.35 -55.24 -12.31
CA GLN A 521 11.62 -55.06 -13.03
C GLN A 521 12.80 -54.98 -12.08
N ILE A 522 12.70 -54.20 -11.00
CA ILE A 522 13.75 -54.13 -9.95
C ILE A 522 13.98 -55.50 -9.32
N VAL A 523 12.93 -56.27 -9.05
CA VAL A 523 13.05 -57.64 -8.56
C VAL A 523 13.81 -58.53 -9.55
N SER A 524 13.56 -58.38 -10.86
CA SER A 524 14.32 -59.11 -11.88
C SER A 524 15.80 -58.74 -11.82
N ASP A 525 16.13 -57.45 -11.73
CA ASP A 525 17.50 -56.96 -11.66
C ASP A 525 18.24 -57.45 -10.40
N ILE A 526 17.55 -57.53 -9.26
CA ILE A 526 18.10 -58.07 -8.01
C ILE A 526 18.34 -59.58 -8.10
N LEU A 527 17.48 -60.33 -8.80
CA LEU A 527 17.57 -61.79 -8.90
C LEU A 527 18.54 -62.28 -9.98
N ASP A 528 18.84 -61.43 -10.97
CA ASP A 528 19.77 -61.73 -12.07
C ASP A 528 21.24 -61.33 -11.73
N ASN A 529 21.48 -60.68 -10.58
CA ASN A 529 22.79 -60.41 -9.98
C ASN A 529 23.12 -61.41 -8.86
#